data_AF-A0A3C0RCB2-F1
#
_entry.id   AF-A0A3C0RCB2-F1
#
_cell.length_a   1.000
_cell.length_b   1.000
_cell.length_c   1.000
_cell.angle_alpha   90.00
_cell.angle_beta   90.00
_cell.angle_gamma   90.00
#
_symmetry.space_group_name_H-M   'P 1'
#
loop_
_entity.id
_entity.type
_entity.pdbx_description
1 polymer ?
#
loop_
_entity_poly.entity_id
_entity_poly.type
_entity_poly.pdbx_seq_one_letter_code
_entity_poly.pdbx_strand_id
1 'polypeptide(L)'
;MKQLLLPTILSLFVTALFAQPNPNYEFRGVWVATVENIDWPSRKGLSVEEQKAEYIRLLDMHQRNGMNAIVFQVRPVADAFYPSQYEPWSEYL
;
A
#
# COMPACT_ATOMS: atom_id res chain seq x y z
N MET A 1 -16.77 19.61 45.23
CA MET A 1 -15.71 18.87 44.51
C MET A 1 -16.01 17.38 44.30
N LYS A 2 -16.69 16.68 45.22
CA LYS A 2 -17.01 15.23 45.05
C LYS A 2 -18.05 14.91 43.96
N GLN A 3 -18.96 15.83 43.65
CA GLN A 3 -20.08 15.60 42.71
C GLN A 3 -19.68 15.57 41.22
N LEU A 4 -18.48 16.06 40.85
CA LEU A 4 -17.97 16.02 39.47
C LEU A 4 -17.09 14.78 39.18
N LEU A 5 -16.68 14.04 40.20
CA LEU A 5 -15.78 12.89 40.04
C LEU A 5 -16.48 11.70 39.35
N LEU A 6 -17.72 11.41 39.74
CA LEU A 6 -18.48 10.29 39.19
C LEU A 6 -18.80 10.42 37.68
N PRO A 7 -19.30 11.56 37.16
CA PRO A 7 -19.54 11.70 35.72
C PRO A 7 -18.23 11.70 34.92
N THR A 8 -17.12 12.19 35.50
CA THR A 8 -15.81 12.16 34.85
C THR A 8 -15.28 10.72 34.73
N ILE A 9 -15.39 9.93 35.81
CA ILE A 9 -15.01 8.51 35.81
C ILE A 9 -15.89 7.73 34.83
N LEU A 10 -17.19 7.99 34.79
CA LEU A 10 -18.11 7.35 33.86
C LEU A 10 -17.77 7.69 32.40
N SER A 11 -17.47 8.95 32.10
CA SER A 11 -17.07 9.39 30.76
C SER A 11 -15.77 8.74 30.30
N LEU A 12 -14.77 8.59 31.18
CA LEU A 12 -13.51 7.90 30.89
C LEU A 12 -13.73 6.41 30.62
N PHE A 13 -14.65 5.78 31.35
CA PHE A 13 -15.00 4.37 31.16
C PHE A 13 -15.70 4.12 29.82
N VAL A 14 -16.59 5.04 29.42
CA VAL A 14 -17.28 4.98 28.12
C VAL A 14 -16.28 5.13 26.97
N THR A 15 -15.30 6.03 27.05
CA THR A 15 -14.27 6.16 26.02
C THR A 15 -13.39 4.92 25.88
N ALA A 16 -13.11 4.21 26.97
CA ALA A 16 -12.35 2.97 26.93
C ALA A 16 -13.12 1.81 26.28
N LEU A 17 -14.45 1.77 26.44
CA LEU A 17 -15.31 0.78 25.78
C LEU A 17 -15.42 1.00 24.26
N PHE A 18 -15.25 2.23 23.78
CA PHE A 18 -15.22 2.57 22.36
C PHE A 18 -13.81 2.62 21.76
N ALA A 19 -12.77 2.34 22.54
CA ALA A 19 -11.43 2.20 22.01
C ALA A 19 -11.38 0.92 21.16
N GLN A 20 -11.35 1.07 19.83
CA GLN A 20 -11.20 -0.08 18.94
C GLN A 20 -9.84 -0.74 19.22
N PRO A 21 -9.78 -2.08 19.36
CA PRO A 21 -8.51 -2.77 19.32
C PRO A 21 -7.83 -2.39 17.99
N ASN A 22 -6.63 -1.83 18.07
CA ASN A 22 -5.77 -1.62 16.91
C ASN A 22 -4.83 -2.83 16.84
N PRO A 23 -5.26 -3.95 16.21
CA PRO A 23 -4.38 -5.10 16.06
C PRO A 23 -3.10 -4.67 15.36
N ASN A 24 -1.98 -4.83 16.06
CA ASN A 24 -0.66 -4.58 15.50
C ASN A 24 -0.31 -5.73 14.55
N TYR A 25 -0.75 -5.62 13.30
CA TYR A 25 -0.32 -6.55 12.26
C TYR A 25 1.12 -6.24 11.89
N GLU A 26 2.00 -7.24 11.96
CA GLU A 26 3.36 -7.12 11.45
C GLU A 26 3.32 -6.73 9.97
N PHE A 27 3.93 -5.60 9.61
CA PHE A 27 4.05 -5.16 8.23
C PHE A 27 5.19 -5.93 7.54
N ARG A 28 4.83 -6.74 6.55
CA ARG A 28 5.77 -7.50 5.71
C ARG A 28 5.62 -7.03 4.28
N GLY A 29 6.19 -5.84 4.03
CA GLY A 29 6.11 -5.14 2.77
C GLY A 29 7.27 -5.47 1.83
N VAL A 30 7.00 -5.40 0.53
CA VAL A 30 8.03 -5.44 -0.51
C VAL A 30 7.92 -4.23 -1.42
N TRP A 31 9.05 -3.66 -1.80
CA TRP A 31 9.13 -2.61 -2.81
C TRP A 31 9.13 -3.23 -4.20
N VAL A 32 8.32 -2.69 -5.12
CA VAL A 32 8.31 -3.06 -6.53
C VAL A 32 8.67 -1.84 -7.34
N ALA A 33 9.90 -1.81 -7.83
CA ALA A 33 10.47 -0.72 -8.61
C ALA A 33 10.09 -0.84 -10.10
N THR A 34 9.70 0.29 -10.66
CA THR A 34 9.36 0.43 -12.08
C THR A 34 10.45 1.16 -12.87
N VAL A 35 11.28 1.95 -12.18
CA VAL A 35 12.46 2.59 -12.77
C VAL A 35 13.38 1.55 -13.38
N GLU A 36 13.84 1.81 -14.61
CA GLU A 36 14.68 0.89 -15.40
C GLU A 36 14.09 -0.53 -15.55
N ASN A 37 12.78 -0.70 -15.38
CA ASN A 37 12.12 -2.02 -15.47
C ASN A 37 12.72 -3.06 -14.49
N ILE A 38 13.24 -2.62 -13.34
CA ILE A 38 13.97 -3.48 -12.37
C ILE A 38 13.12 -4.66 -11.92
N ASP A 39 11.90 -4.40 -11.43
CA ASP A 39 10.99 -5.45 -10.97
C ASP A 39 9.80 -5.65 -11.92
N TRP A 40 9.22 -4.56 -12.44
CA TRP A 40 8.06 -4.61 -13.34
C TRP A 40 7.88 -3.32 -14.16
N PRO A 41 7.37 -3.38 -15.40
CA PRO A 41 7.22 -4.59 -16.22
C PRO A 41 8.60 -5.10 -16.65
N SER A 42 8.74 -6.36 -17.08
CA SER A 42 10.06 -6.96 -17.38
C SER A 42 10.83 -6.26 -18.50
N ARG A 43 10.11 -5.52 -19.36
CA ARG A 43 10.65 -4.62 -20.39
C ARG A 43 9.55 -3.67 -20.86
N LYS A 44 9.97 -2.56 -21.49
CA LYS A 44 9.09 -1.62 -22.19
C LYS A 44 8.34 -2.27 -23.35
N GLY A 45 7.14 -1.78 -23.66
CA GLY A 45 6.35 -2.17 -24.83
C GLY A 45 5.70 -3.56 -24.74
N LEU A 46 5.53 -4.11 -23.53
CA LEU A 46 4.72 -5.30 -23.32
C LEU A 46 3.24 -5.00 -23.56
N SER A 47 2.50 -5.99 -24.08
CA SER A 47 1.04 -5.90 -24.15
C SER A 47 0.43 -5.75 -22.76
N VAL A 48 -0.77 -5.18 -22.69
CA VAL A 48 -1.49 -5.02 -21.42
C VAL A 48 -1.71 -6.38 -20.73
N GLU A 49 -1.93 -7.42 -21.52
CA GLU A 49 -2.10 -8.80 -21.06
C GLU A 49 -0.81 -9.34 -20.42
N GLU A 50 0.34 -9.14 -21.07
CA GLU A 50 1.65 -9.56 -20.54
C GLU A 50 1.98 -8.81 -19.25
N GLN A 51 1.81 -7.49 -19.24
CA GLN A 51 2.05 -6.65 -18.05
C GLN A 51 1.22 -7.12 -16.85
N LYS A 52 -0.07 -7.39 -17.05
CA LYS A 52 -0.95 -7.91 -16.00
C LYS A 52 -0.53 -9.29 -15.54
N ALA A 53 -0.21 -10.20 -16.46
CA ALA A 53 0.20 -11.55 -16.12
C ALA A 53 1.51 -11.57 -15.32
N GLU A 54 2.47 -10.71 -15.66
CA GLU A 54 3.71 -10.53 -14.90
C GLU A 54 3.44 -10.00 -13.50
N TYR A 55 2.60 -8.97 -13.38
CA TYR A 55 2.30 -8.38 -12.09
C TYR A 55 1.60 -9.39 -11.17
N ILE A 56 0.61 -10.13 -11.67
CA ILE A 56 -0.09 -11.18 -10.90
C ILE A 56 0.91 -12.24 -10.41
N ARG A 57 1.82 -12.69 -11.28
CA ARG A 57 2.84 -13.68 -10.90
C ARG A 57 3.77 -13.16 -9.79
N LEU A 58 4.13 -11.88 -9.85
CA LEU A 58 4.92 -11.20 -8.83
C LEU A 58 4.16 -11.12 -7.51
N LEU A 59 2.88 -10.76 -7.54
CA LEU A 59 2.01 -10.73 -6.35
C LEU A 59 1.88 -12.11 -5.70
N ASP A 60 1.61 -13.14 -6.50
CA ASP A 60 1.48 -14.53 -6.03
C ASP A 60 2.78 -15.03 -5.40
N MET A 61 3.93 -14.64 -5.96
CA MET A 61 5.24 -14.98 -5.40
C MET A 61 5.43 -14.34 -4.02
N HIS A 62 5.16 -13.04 -3.87
CA HIS A 62 5.29 -12.37 -2.57
C HIS A 62 4.29 -12.90 -1.54
N GLN A 63 3.07 -13.23 -1.96
CA GLN A 63 2.10 -13.88 -1.10
C GLN A 63 2.59 -15.25 -0.60
N ARG A 64 3.14 -16.10 -1.49
CA ARG A 64 3.75 -17.39 -1.10
C ARG A 64 4.92 -17.21 -0.13
N ASN A 65 5.65 -16.11 -0.22
CA ASN A 65 6.74 -15.75 0.69
C ASN A 65 6.27 -15.10 2.00
N GLY A 66 4.95 -15.04 2.24
CA GLY A 66 4.36 -14.53 3.47
C GLY A 66 4.25 -13.01 3.55
N MET A 67 4.53 -12.28 2.49
CA MET A 67 4.38 -10.82 2.45
C MET A 67 2.90 -10.44 2.45
N ASN A 68 2.57 -9.30 3.05
CA ASN A 68 1.19 -8.81 3.18
C ASN A 68 0.98 -7.41 2.62
N ALA A 69 2.03 -6.77 2.10
CA ALA A 69 1.93 -5.44 1.50
C ALA A 69 2.90 -5.28 0.32
N ILE A 70 2.46 -4.51 -0.68
CA ILE A 70 3.27 -4.11 -1.84
C ILE A 70 3.36 -2.59 -1.83
N VAL A 71 4.59 -2.09 -1.94
CA VAL A 71 4.87 -0.67 -2.16
C VAL A 71 5.31 -0.52 -3.61
N PHE A 72 4.36 -0.16 -4.46
CA PHE A 72 4.57 -0.08 -5.91
C PHE A 72 4.98 1.33 -6.35
N GLN A 73 6.06 1.44 -7.13
CA GLN A 73 6.59 2.71 -7.60
C GLN A 73 5.76 3.27 -8.76
N VAL A 74 4.70 4.03 -8.44
CA VAL A 74 3.81 4.63 -9.45
C VAL A 74 4.38 5.87 -10.17
N ARG A 75 5.46 6.46 -9.64
CA ARG A 75 6.15 7.65 -10.20
C ARG A 75 7.66 7.50 -10.09
N PRO A 76 8.34 6.84 -11.05
CA PRO A 76 9.77 6.62 -10.97
C PRO A 76 10.62 7.86 -11.28
N VAL A 77 10.30 8.62 -12.35
CA VAL A 77 11.18 9.68 -12.90
C VAL A 77 10.39 10.87 -13.46
N ALA A 78 9.61 11.54 -12.61
CA ALA A 78 8.75 12.67 -13.02
C ALA A 78 7.77 12.28 -14.15
N ASP A 79 7.21 11.09 -14.01
CA ASP A 79 6.27 10.45 -14.89
C ASP A 79 5.27 9.61 -14.06
N ALA A 80 4.27 8.97 -14.69
CA ALA A 80 3.20 8.28 -13.97
C ALA A 80 2.74 6.97 -14.62
N PHE A 81 2.45 5.97 -13.77
CA PHE A 81 1.76 4.71 -14.11
C PHE A 81 0.23 4.81 -13.95
N TYR A 82 -0.31 6.02 -14.09
CA TYR A 82 -1.74 6.29 -14.01
C TYR A 82 -2.07 7.55 -14.83
N PRO A 83 -3.32 7.72 -15.31
CA PRO A 83 -3.72 8.93 -15.99
C PRO A 83 -3.52 10.15 -15.10
N SER A 84 -2.66 11.07 -15.52
CA SER A 84 -2.32 12.28 -14.78
C SER A 84 -2.50 13.52 -15.66
N GLN A 85 -2.93 14.61 -15.03
CA GLN A 85 -2.97 15.95 -15.66
C GLN A 85 -1.65 16.72 -15.46
N TYR A 86 -0.76 16.22 -14.61
CA TYR A 86 0.46 16.90 -14.18
C TYR A 86 1.73 16.26 -14.74
N GLU A 87 1.70 14.95 -14.96
CA GLU A 87 2.88 14.15 -15.35
C GLU A 87 2.56 13.34 -16.61
N PRO A 88 3.55 13.10 -17.49
CA PRO A 88 3.38 12.22 -18.62
C PRO A 88 3.23 10.76 -18.19
N TRP A 89 2.76 9.91 -19.11
CA TRP A 89 2.84 8.46 -18.94
C TRP A 89 4.29 8.02 -18.76
N SER A 90 4.50 7.00 -17.94
CA SER A 90 5.84 6.53 -17.64
C SER A 90 6.59 6.08 -18.88
N GLU A 91 7.87 6.47 -18.96
CA GLU A 91 8.74 6.02 -20.04
C GLU A 91 9.05 4.52 -19.97
N TYR A 92 8.74 3.87 -18.84
CA TYR A 92 9.01 2.44 -18.59
C TYR A 92 7.85 1.51 -18.97
N LEU A 93 6.78 2.05 -19.61
CA LEU A 93 5.68 1.29 -20.21
C LEU A 93 6.03 0.69 -21.57
#